data_AF-A0A5B7FMB9-F1
#
_entry.id   AF-A0A5B7FMB9-F1
#
_cell.length_a   1.000
_cell.length_b   1.000
_cell.length_c   1.000
_cell.angle_alpha   90.00
_cell.angle_beta   90.00
_cell.angle_gamma   90.00
#
_symmetry.space_group_name_H-M   'P 1'
#
loop_
_entity.id
_entity.type
_entity.pdbx_description
1 polymer ?
#
loop_
_entity_poly.entity_id
_entity_poly.type
_entity_poly.pdbx_seq_one_letter_code
_entity_poly.pdbx_strand_id
1 'polypeptide(L)' 'MSSPGNFPTNASVDVSWGDGSSKETLRFEDSGGGKANISHVYSEDGYYNVTAYIYNNVSGFEVSCQPIAHVGIFEE' A
#
# COMPACT_ATOMS: atom_id res chain seq x y z
N MET A 1 -8.37 -9.47 22.76
CA MET A 1 -8.65 -9.50 21.30
C MET A 1 -8.31 -8.12 20.79
N SER A 2 -7.18 -7.97 20.11
CA SER A 2 -6.76 -6.71 19.49
C SER A 2 -7.76 -6.39 18.39
N SER A 3 -8.60 -5.39 18.59
CA SER A 3 -9.52 -4.93 17.55
C SER A 3 -8.71 -4.52 16.32
N PRO A 4 -9.10 -4.91 15.08
CA PRO A 4 -8.39 -4.52 13.88
C PRO A 4 -8.27 -2.98 13.83
N GLY A 5 -7.07 -2.52 13.48
CA GLY A 5 -6.64 -1.12 13.54
C GLY A 5 -7.70 -0.15 13.03
N ASN A 6 -8.27 0.59 13.99
CA ASN A 6 -9.04 1.78 13.67
C ASN A 6 -8.01 2.86 13.33
N PHE A 7 -7.74 3.08 12.04
CA PHE A 7 -6.95 4.23 11.63
C PHE A 7 -7.74 5.49 11.99
N PRO A 8 -7.14 6.43 12.74
CA PRO A 8 -7.82 7.68 13.01
C PRO A 8 -8.00 8.39 11.67
N THR A 9 -9.25 8.78 11.42
CA THR A 9 -9.73 9.74 10.42
C THR A 9 -8.62 10.70 9.93
N ASN A 10 -8.53 10.98 8.62
CA ASN A 10 -7.45 11.78 7.99
C ASN A 10 -6.07 11.11 8.10
N ALA A 11 -5.88 10.01 7.39
CA ALA A 11 -4.58 9.37 7.26
C ALA A 11 -4.11 9.36 5.80
N SER A 12 -2.80 9.29 5.64
CA SER A 12 -2.09 9.13 4.38
C SER A 12 -1.39 7.78 4.35
N VAL A 13 -1.31 7.13 3.20
CA VAL A 13 -0.45 5.97 2.94
C VAL A 13 0.63 6.40 1.96
N ASP A 14 1.88 6.17 2.30
CA ASP A 14 2.99 6.14 1.35
C ASP A 14 3.34 4.69 0.99
N VAL A 15 3.24 4.32 -0.28
CA VAL A 15 3.58 2.98 -0.78
C VAL A 15 4.89 3.02 -1.55
N SER A 16 5.80 2.13 -1.17
CA SER A 16 7.05 1.85 -1.87
C SER A 16 6.97 0.47 -2.49
N TRP A 17 7.02 0.40 -3.83
CA TRP A 17 6.77 -0.83 -4.59
C TRP A 17 7.96 -1.80 -4.64
N GLY A 18 9.16 -1.33 -4.31
CA GLY A 18 10.38 -2.15 -4.25
C GLY A 18 11.05 -2.43 -5.60
N ASP A 19 10.55 -1.85 -6.69
CA ASP A 19 11.05 -1.97 -8.06
C ASP A 19 11.91 -0.77 -8.52
N GLY A 20 12.11 0.21 -7.63
CA GLY A 20 12.81 1.46 -7.96
C GLY A 20 11.90 2.56 -8.52
N SER A 21 10.60 2.30 -8.70
CA SER A 21 9.61 3.32 -9.04
C SER A 21 9.45 4.36 -7.93
N SER A 22 8.91 5.52 -8.30
CA SER A 22 8.59 6.57 -7.32
C SER A 22 7.55 6.07 -6.31
N LYS A 23 7.65 6.55 -5.07
CA LYS A 23 6.66 6.26 -4.04
C LYS A 23 5.32 6.88 -4.41
N GLU A 24 4.24 6.17 -4.12
CA GLU A 24 2.89 6.68 -4.32
C GLU A 24 2.25 7.05 -2.99
N THR A 25 1.63 8.23 -2.94
CA THR A 25 0.96 8.74 -1.74
C THR A 25 -0.54 8.80 -1.97
N LEU A 26 -1.31 8.18 -1.09
CA LEU A 26 -2.77 8.24 -1.07
C LEU A 26 -3.25 8.88 0.22
N ARG A 27 -4.26 9.73 0.15
CA ARG A 27 -4.91 10.35 1.32
C ARG A 27 -6.35 9.86 1.42
N PHE A 28 -6.75 9.45 2.62
CA PHE A 28 -8.11 9.01 2.91
C PHE A 28 -8.65 9.87 4.05
N GLU A 29 -9.74 10.57 3.72
CA GLU A 29 -10.42 11.50 4.61
C GLU A 29 -11.59 10.82 5.35
N ASP A 30 -11.92 9.57 4.99
CA ASP A 30 -13.08 8.88 5.54
C ASP A 30 -12.78 8.15 6.86
N SER A 31 -13.64 8.37 7.84
CA SER A 31 -13.54 7.87 9.22
C SER A 31 -13.97 6.41 9.42
N GLY A 32 -14.33 5.66 8.38
CA GLY A 32 -15.23 4.52 8.54
C GLY A 32 -14.90 3.25 7.75
N GLY A 33 -13.63 2.89 7.59
CA GLY A 33 -13.28 1.59 7.00
C GLY A 33 -13.23 1.55 5.47
N GLY A 34 -13.05 2.70 4.82
CA GLY A 34 -12.70 2.78 3.41
C GLY A 34 -11.42 1.99 3.12
N LYS A 35 -11.52 0.96 2.28
CA LYS A 35 -10.34 0.26 1.77
C LYS A 35 -9.67 1.18 0.74
N ALA A 36 -8.43 1.61 1.01
CA ALA A 36 -7.61 2.25 -0.01
C ALA A 36 -7.17 1.17 -1.01
N ASN A 37 -7.59 1.30 -2.26
CA ASN A 37 -7.11 0.48 -3.36
C ASN A 37 -6.05 1.26 -4.15
N ILE A 38 -4.86 0.69 -4.25
CA ILE A 38 -3.79 1.18 -5.10
C ILE A 38 -3.28 0.02 -5.96
N SER A 39 -2.92 0.33 -7.20
CA SER A 39 -2.47 -0.66 -8.17
C SER A 39 -1.21 -0.14 -8.85
N HIS A 40 -0.21 -1.01 -8.96
CA HIS A 40 1.06 -0.73 -9.64
C HIS A 40 1.38 -1.83 -10.64
N VAL A 41 1.96 -1.44 -11.76
CA VAL A 41 2.36 -2.36 -12.83
C VAL A 41 3.87 -2.51 -12.78
N TYR A 42 4.31 -3.76 -12.61
CA TYR A 42 5.72 -4.10 -12.64
C TYR A 42 6.15 -4.38 -14.08
N SER A 43 7.29 -3.81 -14.48
CA SER A 43 7.86 -4.00 -15.83
C SER A 43 8.54 -5.35 -16.02
N GLU A 44 8.91 -6.02 -14.92
CA GLU A 44 9.66 -7.27 -14.91
C GLU A 44 9.00 -8.27 -13.94
N ASP A 45 9.23 -9.56 -14.18
CA ASP A 45 8.86 -10.62 -13.25
C ASP A 45 9.79 -10.62 -12.04
N GLY A 46 9.24 -10.76 -10.83
CA GLY A 46 10.08 -10.80 -9.65
C GLY A 46 9.35 -10.79 -8.32
N TYR A 47 10.14 -10.99 -7.26
CA TYR A 47 9.71 -10.75 -5.89
C TYR A 47 10.01 -9.30 -5.55
N TYR A 48 8.98 -8.56 -5.19
CA TYR A 48 9.10 -7.16 -4.84
C TYR A 48 8.75 -6.95 -3.38
N ASN A 49 9.56 -6.18 -2.66
CA ASN A 49 9.26 -5.84 -1.28
C ASN A 49 8.41 -4.58 -1.23
N VAL A 50 7.09 -4.76 -1.12
CA VAL A 50 6.13 -3.66 -1.04
C VAL A 50 5.97 -3.23 0.41
N THR A 51 6.34 -1.99 0.69
CA THR A 51 6.19 -1.38 2.01
C THR A 51 5.17 -0.26 1.92
N ALA A 52 4.12 -0.34 2.73
CA ALA A 52 3.14 0.72 2.90
C ALA A 52 3.26 1.33 4.29
N TYR A 53 3.43 2.64 4.36
CA TYR A 53 3.49 3.39 5.60
C TYR A 53 2.23 4.24 5.74
N ILE A 54 1.37 3.88 6.68
CA ILE A 54 0.12 4.58 6.97
C ILE A 54 0.33 5.51 8.15
N TYR A 55 0.04 6.80 7.99
CA TYR A 55 0.29 7.79 9.03
C TYR A 55 -0.71 8.94 9.02
N ASN A 56 -0.80 9.60 10.17
CA ASN A 56 -1.45 10.90 10.32
C ASN A 56 -0.62 11.77 11.27
N ASN A 57 -1.20 12.89 11.72
CA ASN A 57 -0.50 13.83 12.63
C ASN A 57 -0.23 13.27 14.04
N VAL A 58 -0.81 12.11 14.41
CA VAL A 58 -0.74 11.54 15.77
C VAL A 58 0.04 10.23 15.78
N SER A 59 -0.12 9.39 14.76
CA SER A 59 0.42 8.03 14.73
C SER A 59 0.81 7.59 13.33
N GLY A 60 1.76 6.65 13.25
CA GLY A 60 2.14 5.96 12.02
C GLY A 60 2.26 4.46 12.25
N PHE A 61 2.01 3.68 11.20
CA PHE A 61 2.06 2.24 11.19
C PHE A 61 2.61 1.76 9.84
N GLU A 62 3.58 0.85 9.88
CA GLU A 62 4.18 0.27 8.69
C GLU A 62 3.66 -1.15 8.47
N VAL A 63 3.35 -1.46 7.22
CA VAL A 63 3.06 -2.81 6.73
C VAL A 63 4.01 -3.14 5.59
N SER A 64 4.65 -4.29 5.69
CA SER A 64 5.49 -4.85 4.66
C SER A 64 4.86 -6.14 4.14
N CYS A 65 4.89 -6.31 2.82
CA CYS A 65 4.49 -7.53 2.14
C CYS A 65 5.46 -7.81 0.99
N GLN A 66 5.63 -9.08 0.65
CA GLN A 66 6.46 -9.51 -0.47
C GLN A 66 5.61 -10.21 -1.53
N PRO A 67 4.88 -9.47 -2.38
CA PRO A 67 4.19 -10.06 -3.51
C PRO A 67 5.19 -10.55 -4.57
N ILE A 68 4.74 -11.57 -5.31
CA ILE A 68 5.35 -11.99 -6.56
C ILE A 68 4.59 -11.26 -7.67
N ALA A 69 5.27 -10.41 -8.42
CA ALA A 69 4.72 -9.91 -9.68
C ALA A 69 5.16 -10.86 -10.80
N HIS A 70 4.19 -11.31 -11.59
CA HIS A 70 4.45 -11.85 -12.92
C HIS A 70 4.08 -10.76 -13.92
N VAL A 71 4.92 -10.56 -14.93
CA VAL A 71 4.50 -9.91 -16.18
C VAL A 71 3.38 -10.78 -16.74
N GLY A 72 2.16 -10.29 -16.59
CA GLY A 72 1.01 -10.91 -17.20
C GLY A 72 1.14 -10.77 -18.71
N ILE A 73 1.46 -11.87 -19.39
CA ILE A 73 0.88 -12.07 -20.71
C ILE A 73 -0.62 -12.24 -20.40
N PHE A 74 -1.42 -11.23 -20.70
CA PHE A 74 -2.86 -11.40 -20.75
C PHE A 74 -3.12 -12.29 -21.96
N GLU A 75 -3.08 -13.60 -21.76
CA GLU A 75 -3.67 -14.54 -22.71
C GLU A 75 -5.18 -14.30 -22.63
N GLU A 76 -5.73 -13.79 -23.73
CA GLU A 76 -7.14 -13.42 -23.92
C GLU A 76 -8.09 -14.63 -23.87
#